data_AF-A0A2T3QJT0-F1
#
_entry.id   AF-A0A2T3QJT0-F1
#
_cell.length_a   1.000
_cell.length_b   1.000
_cell.length_c   1.000
_cell.angle_alpha   90.00
_cell.angle_beta   90.00
_cell.angle_gamma   90.00
#
_symmetry.space_group_name_H-M   'P 1'
#
loop_
_entity.id
_entity.type
_entity.pdbx_description
1 polymer ?
#
loop_
_entity_poly.entity_id
_entity_poly.type
_entity_poly.pdbx_seq_one_letter_code
_entity_poly.pdbx_strand_id
1 'polypeptide(L)'
;MQTAESAFRRWMRCLIILFLIFLAYIIVADRHAPLTTESRVHGYVVQIAPEVSGNVTSVKVKNNQDVKKGELLFTIDDSKYQIAVERAKVNLAQAHEQETALYAQADAARAQIATAQAAYNNANREYNRIQKLANKNLVSQSMRDNAFAQDKVTRSNLAAAKQQLLVIQAKLGSTPGDSTMVHAAENALKQAELDLSHTQVKAPSNGVITNMQLDEGTMASANKPILTFIPTDNMWVSADFREKATALINDKSAAYVTYDALPGEVFDFKIASRDFGVSSAQQNPNGQLTTVEVNNRWVRDAQRIRVNLVSEEPMPKQLFVGSRATVVIYPTENPIWQFMASAEIWIASVFHYIY
;
A
#
# COMPACT_ATOMS: atom_id res chain seq x y z
N MET A 1 30.06 -37.69 -70.93
CA MET A 1 29.59 -36.39 -70.40
C MET A 1 28.26 -36.58 -69.69
N GLN A 2 28.26 -36.87 -68.39
CA GLN A 2 27.02 -37.04 -67.59
C GLN A 2 27.14 -36.40 -66.19
N THR A 3 28.05 -35.42 -66.03
CA THR A 3 28.64 -35.14 -64.71
C THR A 3 28.27 -33.79 -64.09
N ALA A 4 27.75 -32.83 -64.86
CA ALA A 4 27.37 -31.51 -64.30
C ALA A 4 25.87 -31.40 -63.98
N GLU A 5 25.00 -31.78 -64.92
CA GLU A 5 23.55 -31.60 -64.78
C GLU A 5 22.92 -32.55 -63.74
N SER A 6 23.43 -33.79 -63.66
CA SER A 6 23.00 -34.77 -62.67
C SER A 6 23.44 -34.39 -61.25
N ALA A 7 24.64 -33.81 -61.11
CA ALA A 7 25.16 -33.28 -59.85
C ALA A 7 24.38 -32.03 -59.40
N PHE A 8 24.11 -31.10 -60.31
CA PHE A 8 23.28 -29.90 -60.03
C PHE A 8 21.86 -30.29 -59.57
N ARG A 9 21.22 -31.24 -60.24
CA ARG A 9 19.88 -31.72 -59.87
C ARG A 9 19.87 -32.41 -58.49
N ARG A 10 20.94 -33.11 -58.13
CA ARG A 10 21.11 -33.69 -56.77
C ARG A 10 21.29 -32.59 -55.72
N TRP A 11 22.16 -31.61 -55.97
CA TRP A 11 22.36 -30.47 -55.07
C TRP A 11 21.09 -29.64 -54.89
N MET A 12 20.38 -29.34 -55.97
CA MET A 12 19.10 -28.63 -55.93
C MET A 12 18.05 -29.41 -55.12
N ARG A 13 17.97 -30.74 -55.29
CA ARG A 13 17.08 -31.59 -54.48
C ARG A 13 17.49 -31.57 -53.02
N CYS A 14 18.78 -31.67 -52.70
CA CYS A 14 19.27 -31.59 -51.32
C CYS A 14 18.94 -30.23 -50.70
N LEU A 15 19.12 -29.13 -51.43
CA LEU A 15 18.77 -27.78 -50.97
C LEU A 15 17.27 -27.61 -50.75
N ILE A 16 16.44 -28.13 -51.66
CA ILE A 16 14.98 -28.10 -51.49
C ILE A 16 14.55 -28.92 -50.28
N ILE A 17 15.11 -30.13 -50.10
CA ILE A 17 14.82 -30.98 -48.94
C ILE A 17 15.26 -30.28 -47.65
N LEU A 18 16.46 -29.70 -47.63
CA LEU A 18 16.97 -28.95 -46.47
C LEU A 18 16.11 -27.72 -46.18
N PHE A 19 15.67 -27.00 -47.21
CA PHE A 19 14.75 -25.88 -47.07
C PHE A 19 13.39 -26.32 -46.51
N LEU A 20 12.82 -27.43 -46.99
CA LEU A 20 11.56 -27.97 -46.46
C LEU A 20 11.69 -28.46 -45.02
N ILE A 21 12.80 -29.10 -44.66
CA ILE A 21 13.10 -29.50 -43.28
C ILE A 21 13.24 -28.26 -42.39
N PHE A 22 13.94 -27.23 -42.85
CA PHE A 22 14.11 -25.98 -42.13
C PHE A 22 12.78 -25.23 -41.95
N LEU A 23 11.95 -25.18 -43.00
CA LEU A 23 10.61 -24.60 -42.94
C LEU A 23 9.71 -25.35 -41.95
N ALA A 24 9.73 -26.69 -42.01
CA ALA A 24 9.00 -27.53 -41.05
C ALA A 24 9.50 -27.30 -39.63
N TYR A 25 10.82 -27.19 -39.43
CA TYR A 25 11.41 -26.86 -38.15
C TYR A 25 10.89 -25.53 -37.60
N ILE A 26 10.93 -24.44 -38.37
CA ILE A 26 10.44 -23.12 -37.92
C ILE A 26 8.97 -23.19 -37.48
N ILE A 27 8.12 -23.89 -38.25
CA ILE A 27 6.69 -24.01 -37.93
C ILE A 27 6.47 -24.76 -36.61
N VAL A 28 7.26 -25.82 -36.36
CA VAL A 28 7.13 -26.63 -35.14
C VAL A 28 7.80 -25.91 -33.94
N ALA A 29 8.95 -25.29 -34.14
CA ALA A 29 9.66 -24.52 -33.12
C ALA A 29 8.85 -23.32 -32.64
N ASP A 30 8.18 -22.58 -33.53
CA ASP A 30 7.30 -21.45 -33.15
C ASP A 30 6.08 -21.89 -32.29
N ARG A 31 5.83 -23.20 -32.16
CA ARG A 31 4.81 -23.76 -31.26
C ARG A 31 5.38 -24.37 -29.98
N HIS A 32 6.55 -25.01 -30.04
CA HIS A 32 7.14 -25.74 -28.91
C HIS A 32 8.26 -25.00 -28.19
N ALA A 33 9.03 -24.19 -28.91
CA ALA A 33 10.11 -23.36 -28.40
C ALA A 33 9.97 -21.92 -28.93
N PRO A 34 8.86 -21.21 -28.65
CA PRO A 34 8.65 -19.90 -29.25
C PRO A 34 9.67 -18.88 -28.72
N LEU A 35 10.28 -18.15 -29.66
CA LEU A 35 11.16 -17.02 -29.41
C LEU A 35 10.42 -15.70 -29.62
N THR A 36 10.65 -14.72 -28.75
CA THR A 36 10.23 -13.33 -28.97
C THR A 36 11.31 -12.35 -28.58
N THR A 37 11.50 -11.33 -29.42
CA THR A 37 12.34 -10.15 -29.15
C THR A 37 11.52 -8.99 -28.59
N GLU A 38 10.19 -9.12 -28.55
CA GLU A 38 9.28 -8.13 -27.99
C GLU A 38 9.15 -8.36 -26.48
N SER A 39 10.25 -8.16 -25.77
CA SER A 39 10.28 -8.32 -24.32
C SER A 39 11.10 -7.24 -23.63
N ARG A 40 10.70 -6.89 -22.42
CA ARG A 40 11.32 -5.83 -21.63
C ARG A 40 11.36 -6.19 -20.15
N VAL A 41 12.38 -5.67 -19.47
CA VAL A 41 12.45 -5.67 -18.01
C VAL A 41 11.47 -4.63 -17.48
N HIS A 42 10.61 -5.06 -16.58
CA HIS A 42 9.68 -4.24 -15.83
C HIS A 42 10.06 -4.21 -14.35
N GLY A 43 9.63 -3.16 -13.68
CA GLY A 43 9.73 -3.01 -12.25
C GLY A 43 8.67 -2.03 -11.78
N TYR A 44 8.40 -2.03 -10.49
CA TYR A 44 7.53 -1.02 -9.91
C TYR A 44 8.20 0.35 -9.98
N VAL A 45 7.44 1.35 -10.42
CA VAL A 45 7.89 2.74 -10.44
C VAL A 45 7.08 3.46 -9.37
N VAL A 46 7.72 3.72 -8.23
CA VAL A 46 7.09 4.34 -7.07
C VAL A 46 7.40 5.83 -7.10
N GLN A 47 6.36 6.65 -7.03
CA GLN A 47 6.49 8.09 -6.92
C GLN A 47 6.53 8.46 -5.44
N ILE A 48 7.66 9.01 -4.98
CA ILE A 48 7.79 9.44 -3.59
C ILE A 48 7.25 10.86 -3.47
N ALA A 49 6.14 10.96 -2.73
CA ALA A 49 5.52 12.22 -2.36
C ALA A 49 5.68 12.44 -0.85
N PRO A 50 5.96 13.67 -0.40
CA PRO A 50 5.98 13.98 1.02
C PRO A 50 4.54 13.98 1.55
N GLU A 51 4.36 13.58 2.80
CA GLU A 51 3.04 13.63 3.46
C GLU A 51 2.74 15.02 4.03
N VAL A 52 3.78 15.81 4.25
CA VAL A 52 3.70 17.15 4.81
C VAL A 52 4.33 18.18 3.87
N SER A 53 3.80 19.40 3.84
CA SER A 53 4.29 20.47 2.95
C SER A 53 5.36 21.32 3.64
N GLY A 54 6.35 21.81 2.91
CA GLY A 54 7.33 22.77 3.41
C GLY A 54 8.51 22.93 2.47
N ASN A 55 9.44 23.81 2.81
CA ASN A 55 10.66 24.00 2.02
C ASN A 55 11.63 22.86 2.30
N VAL A 56 12.29 22.37 1.26
CA VAL A 56 13.32 21.33 1.38
C VAL A 56 14.59 21.99 1.92
N THR A 57 15.08 21.52 3.07
CA THR A 57 16.25 22.08 3.75
C THR A 57 17.54 21.36 3.42
N SER A 58 17.47 20.05 3.18
CA SER A 58 18.63 19.28 2.75
C SER A 58 18.23 18.10 1.90
N VAL A 59 19.08 17.80 0.93
CA VAL A 59 18.93 16.65 0.04
C VAL A 59 20.12 15.73 0.27
N LYS A 60 19.87 14.50 0.76
CA LYS A 60 20.93 13.56 1.17
C LYS A 60 21.26 12.51 0.11
N VAL A 61 20.57 12.58 -1.02
CA VAL A 61 20.67 11.60 -2.11
C VAL A 61 20.89 12.29 -3.44
N LYS A 62 21.46 11.56 -4.39
CA LYS A 62 21.70 12.03 -5.76
C LYS A 62 20.85 11.24 -6.74
N ASN A 63 20.63 11.83 -7.91
CA ASN A 63 19.98 11.12 -9.01
C ASN A 63 20.80 9.89 -9.41
N ASN A 64 20.12 8.77 -9.67
CA ASN A 64 20.69 7.45 -10.00
C ASN A 64 21.53 6.82 -8.87
N GLN A 65 21.26 7.15 -7.61
CA GLN A 65 21.92 6.55 -6.45
C GLN A 65 21.12 5.36 -5.89
N ASP A 66 21.82 4.28 -5.52
CA ASP A 66 21.29 3.18 -4.72
C ASP A 66 21.03 3.63 -3.28
N VAL A 67 19.84 3.34 -2.76
CA VAL A 67 19.46 3.62 -1.37
C VAL A 67 18.88 2.39 -0.69
N LYS A 68 19.11 2.30 0.61
CA LYS A 68 18.58 1.21 1.45
C LYS A 68 17.28 1.62 2.11
N LYS A 69 16.48 0.62 2.49
CA LYS A 69 15.27 0.84 3.29
C LYS A 69 15.56 1.69 4.54
N GLY A 70 14.78 2.75 4.74
CA GLY A 70 14.89 3.67 5.88
C GLY A 70 15.97 4.74 5.73
N GLU A 71 16.73 4.75 4.65
CA GLU A 71 17.71 5.79 4.37
C GLU A 71 17.02 7.14 4.11
N LEU A 72 17.58 8.20 4.68
CA LEU A 72 17.03 9.55 4.56
C LEU A 72 17.26 10.08 3.14
N LEU A 73 16.18 10.46 2.47
CA LEU A 73 16.22 10.99 1.10
C LEU A 73 16.42 12.50 1.13
N PHE A 74 15.50 13.19 1.80
CA PHE A 74 15.54 14.65 1.96
C PHE A 74 14.79 15.05 3.22
N THR A 75 15.08 16.26 3.70
CA THR A 75 14.43 16.86 4.85
C THR A 75 13.64 18.09 4.44
N ILE A 76 12.47 18.23 5.04
CA ILE A 76 11.63 19.43 4.98
C ILE A 76 11.91 20.27 6.22
N ASP A 77 11.78 21.60 6.11
CA ASP A 77 11.87 22.52 7.24
C ASP A 77 10.86 22.10 8.33
N ASP A 78 11.42 21.70 9.47
CA ASP A 78 10.70 21.15 10.60
C ASP A 78 10.31 22.21 11.64
N SER A 79 10.76 23.46 11.48
CA SER A 79 10.57 24.54 12.46
C SER A 79 9.10 24.71 12.88
N LYS A 80 8.18 24.73 11.91
CA LYS A 80 6.74 24.85 12.18
C LYS A 80 6.15 23.60 12.84
N TYR A 81 6.71 22.43 12.57
CA TYR A 81 6.25 21.16 13.12
C TYR A 81 6.75 20.97 14.55
N GLN A 82 7.99 21.37 14.85
CA GLN A 82 8.51 21.44 16.21
C GLN A 82 7.66 22.38 17.07
N ILE A 83 7.32 23.57 16.57
CA ILE A 83 6.42 24.50 17.26
C ILE A 83 5.04 23.89 17.48
N ALA A 84 4.51 23.13 16.51
CA ALA A 84 3.23 22.45 16.65
C ALA A 84 3.26 21.37 17.75
N VAL A 85 4.35 20.60 17.83
CA VAL A 85 4.58 19.62 18.90
C VAL A 85 4.64 20.30 20.26
N GLU A 86 5.42 21.37 20.40
CA GLU A 86 5.51 22.12 21.66
C GLU A 86 4.16 22.71 22.08
N ARG A 87 3.39 23.27 21.13
CA ARG A 87 2.03 23.74 21.39
C ARG A 87 1.11 22.61 21.86
N ALA A 88 1.20 21.43 21.25
CA ALA A 88 0.39 20.28 21.63
C ALA A 88 0.77 19.74 23.02
N LYS A 89 2.06 19.75 23.39
CA LYS A 89 2.52 19.42 24.75
C LYS A 89 1.95 20.37 25.80
N VAL A 90 1.97 21.67 25.53
CA VAL A 90 1.36 22.67 26.43
C VAL A 90 -0.14 22.43 26.58
N ASN A 91 -0.86 22.16 25.49
CA ASN A 91 -2.29 21.85 25.55
C ASN A 91 -2.59 20.57 26.35
N LEU A 92 -1.73 19.55 26.26
CA LEU A 92 -1.84 18.34 27.07
C LEU A 92 -1.64 18.63 28.57
N ALA A 93 -0.63 19.44 28.91
CA ALA A 93 -0.44 19.88 30.29
C ALA A 93 -1.66 20.64 30.82
N GLN A 94 -2.23 21.56 30.03
CA GLN A 94 -3.46 22.27 30.38
C GLN A 94 -4.66 21.32 30.57
N ALA A 95 -4.77 20.27 29.75
CA ALA A 95 -5.82 19.26 29.90
C ALA A 95 -5.69 18.49 31.22
N HIS A 96 -4.48 18.12 31.63
CA HIS A 96 -4.23 17.49 32.93
C HIS A 96 -4.52 18.42 34.11
N GLU A 97 -4.18 19.71 34.01
CA GLU A 97 -4.53 20.70 35.03
C GLU A 97 -6.05 20.86 35.17
N GLN A 98 -6.77 20.90 34.04
CA GLN A 98 -8.22 20.97 34.02
C GLN A 98 -8.87 19.70 34.60
N GLU A 99 -8.32 18.52 34.33
CA GLU A 99 -8.73 17.26 34.92
C GLU A 99 -8.50 17.25 36.45
N THR A 100 -7.36 17.75 36.91
CA THR A 100 -7.05 17.89 38.34
C THR A 100 -8.07 18.81 39.02
N ALA A 101 -8.44 19.92 38.39
CA ALA A 101 -9.49 20.81 38.89
C ALA A 101 -10.86 20.11 38.97
N LEU A 102 -11.19 19.22 38.03
CA LEU A 102 -12.42 18.42 38.08
C LEU A 102 -12.41 17.40 39.23
N TYR A 103 -11.26 16.79 39.54
CA TYR A 103 -11.15 15.93 40.73
C TYR A 103 -11.43 16.69 42.02
N ALA A 104 -10.85 17.88 42.18
CA ALA A 104 -11.13 18.75 43.33
C ALA A 104 -12.62 19.15 43.41
N GLN A 105 -13.26 19.42 42.27
CA GLN A 105 -14.71 19.69 42.23
C GLN A 105 -15.55 18.45 42.59
N ALA A 106 -15.13 17.26 42.18
CA ALA A 106 -15.79 16.02 42.55
C ALA A 106 -15.72 15.76 44.06
N ASP A 107 -14.58 16.05 44.69
CA ASP A 107 -14.42 15.95 46.15
C ASP A 107 -15.31 16.95 46.90
N ALA A 108 -15.39 18.20 46.42
CA ALA A 108 -16.33 19.18 46.95
C ALA A 108 -17.79 18.73 46.81
N ALA A 109 -18.17 18.15 45.67
CA ALA A 109 -19.52 17.61 45.45
C ALA A 109 -19.82 16.39 46.34
N ARG A 110 -18.83 15.51 46.61
CA ARG A 110 -18.97 14.41 47.58
C ARG A 110 -19.23 14.93 49.00
N ALA A 111 -18.52 15.99 49.41
CA ALA A 111 -18.78 16.65 50.69
C ALA A 111 -20.20 17.25 50.75
N GLN A 112 -20.69 17.85 49.67
CA GLN A 112 -22.08 18.36 49.58
C GLN A 112 -23.13 17.23 49.64
N ILE A 113 -22.85 16.06 49.05
CA ILE A 113 -23.71 14.89 49.21
C ILE A 113 -23.76 14.45 50.67
N ALA A 114 -22.63 14.45 51.38
CA ALA A 114 -22.60 14.07 52.78
C ALA A 114 -23.43 15.03 53.66
N THR A 115 -23.37 16.34 53.41
CA THR A 115 -24.20 17.33 54.14
C THR A 115 -25.69 17.18 53.81
N ALA A 116 -26.05 17.02 52.54
CA ALA A 116 -27.43 16.80 52.10
C ALA A 116 -28.00 15.48 52.64
N GLN A 117 -27.18 14.43 52.70
CA GLN A 117 -27.54 13.13 53.25
C GLN A 117 -27.80 13.21 54.76
N ALA A 118 -26.97 13.95 55.51
CA ALA A 118 -27.20 14.19 56.93
C ALA A 118 -28.51 14.95 57.18
N ALA A 119 -28.79 16.00 56.38
CA ALA A 119 -30.04 16.76 56.46
C ALA A 119 -31.26 15.89 56.17
N TYR A 120 -31.22 15.07 55.10
CA TYR A 120 -32.27 14.11 54.77
C TYR A 120 -32.46 13.07 55.89
N ASN A 121 -31.39 12.50 56.42
CA ASN A 121 -31.47 11.51 57.51
C ASN A 121 -32.12 12.09 58.78
N ASN A 122 -31.88 13.37 59.08
CA ASN A 122 -32.52 14.05 60.20
C ASN A 122 -34.01 14.29 59.93
N ALA A 123 -34.36 14.85 58.78
CA ALA A 123 -35.74 15.12 58.39
C ALA A 123 -36.58 13.83 58.29
N ASN A 124 -36.04 12.78 57.71
CA ASN A 124 -36.70 11.47 57.59
C ASN A 124 -36.96 10.84 58.97
N ARG A 125 -35.98 10.89 59.89
CA ARG A 125 -36.18 10.40 61.27
C ARG A 125 -37.28 11.17 61.99
N GLU A 126 -37.31 12.50 61.81
CA GLU A 126 -38.34 13.34 62.40
C GLU A 126 -39.73 13.07 61.81
N TYR A 127 -39.85 12.99 60.49
CA TYR A 127 -41.09 12.62 59.82
C TYR A 127 -41.62 11.27 60.31
N ASN A 128 -40.77 10.23 60.38
CA ASN A 128 -41.16 8.91 60.89
C ASN A 128 -41.64 8.96 62.36
N ARG A 129 -40.99 9.79 63.19
CA ARG A 129 -41.39 10.00 64.59
C ARG A 129 -42.76 10.67 64.69
N ILE A 130 -42.95 11.77 63.97
CA ILE A 130 -44.19 12.54 63.94
C ILE A 130 -45.33 11.72 63.32
N GLN A 131 -45.07 10.91 62.29
CA GLN A 131 -46.05 10.02 61.69
C GLN A 131 -46.57 8.98 62.67
N LYS A 132 -45.68 8.34 63.46
CA LYS A 132 -46.07 7.39 64.52
C LYS A 132 -46.91 8.05 65.62
N LEU A 133 -46.55 9.26 66.04
CA LEU A 133 -47.31 10.01 67.05
C LEU A 133 -48.69 10.43 66.55
N ALA A 134 -48.79 10.83 65.30
CA ALA A 134 -50.03 11.26 64.69
C ALA A 134 -51.01 10.09 64.43
N ASN A 135 -50.50 8.89 64.14
CA ASN A 135 -51.32 7.67 64.07
C ASN A 135 -51.95 7.33 65.43
N LYS A 136 -51.36 7.82 66.53
CA LYS A 136 -51.91 7.74 67.89
C LYS A 136 -52.72 8.99 68.29
N ASN A 137 -52.98 9.91 67.36
CA ASN A 137 -53.64 11.19 67.58
C ASN A 137 -52.95 12.12 68.61
N LEU A 138 -51.62 12.00 68.77
CA LEU A 138 -50.84 12.78 69.75
C LEU A 138 -50.27 14.10 69.19
N VAL A 139 -50.41 14.36 67.88
CA VAL A 139 -49.96 15.60 67.21
C VAL A 139 -50.97 16.01 66.12
N SER A 140 -50.93 17.27 65.68
CA SER A 140 -51.86 17.80 64.67
C SER A 140 -51.54 17.31 63.24
N GLN A 141 -52.56 17.32 62.36
CA GLN A 141 -52.37 16.99 60.93
C GLN A 141 -51.39 17.96 60.24
N SER A 142 -51.51 19.26 60.52
CA SER A 142 -50.58 20.26 59.98
C SER A 142 -49.12 19.98 60.36
N MET A 143 -48.86 19.47 61.57
CA MET A 143 -47.50 19.09 61.99
C MET A 143 -46.96 17.91 61.17
N ARG A 144 -47.81 16.92 60.85
CA ARG A 144 -47.44 15.84 59.92
C ARG A 144 -47.12 16.36 58.53
N ASP A 145 -47.99 17.20 57.98
CA ASP A 145 -47.86 17.69 56.61
C ASP A 145 -46.58 18.54 56.46
N ASN A 146 -46.25 19.35 57.47
CA ASN A 146 -45.00 20.10 57.51
C ASN A 146 -43.77 19.18 57.57
N ALA A 147 -43.79 18.15 58.41
CA ALA A 147 -42.70 17.18 58.50
C ALA A 147 -42.53 16.38 57.19
N PHE A 148 -43.64 16.01 56.54
CA PHE A 148 -43.63 15.35 55.23
C PHE A 148 -43.06 16.25 54.13
N ALA A 149 -43.50 17.52 54.08
CA ALA A 149 -42.97 18.50 53.14
C ALA A 149 -41.46 18.68 53.31
N GLN A 150 -40.98 18.76 54.56
CA GLN A 150 -39.55 18.92 54.85
C GLN A 150 -38.72 17.69 54.46
N ASP A 151 -39.22 16.48 54.72
CA ASP A 151 -38.58 15.23 54.23
C ASP A 151 -38.48 15.24 52.70
N LYS A 152 -39.57 15.58 52.02
CA LYS A 152 -39.61 15.64 50.54
C LYS A 152 -38.61 16.66 49.98
N VAL A 153 -38.48 17.84 50.60
CA VAL A 153 -37.50 18.88 50.19
C VAL A 153 -36.08 18.37 50.36
N THR A 154 -35.74 17.83 51.53
CA THR A 154 -34.37 17.32 51.80
C THR A 154 -34.01 16.12 50.93
N ARG A 155 -34.98 15.24 50.62
CA ARG A 155 -34.81 14.15 49.67
C ARG A 155 -34.50 14.65 48.26
N SER A 156 -35.22 15.67 47.78
CA SER A 156 -34.96 16.29 46.47
C SER A 156 -33.60 16.96 46.42
N ASN A 157 -33.18 17.64 47.50
CA ASN A 157 -31.87 18.27 47.59
C ASN A 157 -30.73 17.24 47.55
N LEU A 158 -30.88 16.11 48.25
CA LEU A 158 -29.95 14.99 48.17
C LEU A 158 -29.87 14.42 46.74
N ALA A 159 -31.02 14.24 46.08
CA ALA A 159 -31.05 13.78 44.70
C ALA A 159 -30.32 14.75 43.76
N ALA A 160 -30.55 16.06 43.90
CA ALA A 160 -29.87 17.09 43.12
C ALA A 160 -28.34 17.08 43.34
N ALA A 161 -27.89 16.96 44.60
CA ALA A 161 -26.45 16.87 44.93
C ALA A 161 -25.80 15.62 44.30
N LYS A 162 -26.50 14.47 44.31
CA LYS A 162 -26.03 13.25 43.64
C LYS A 162 -25.93 13.42 42.13
N GLN A 163 -26.91 14.06 41.49
CA GLN A 163 -26.87 14.33 40.05
C GLN A 163 -25.71 15.27 39.69
N GLN A 164 -25.42 16.27 40.51
CA GLN A 164 -24.28 17.16 40.29
C GLN A 164 -22.94 16.40 40.26
N LEU A 165 -22.74 15.44 41.17
CA LEU A 165 -21.55 14.60 41.16
C LEU A 165 -21.47 13.73 39.89
N LEU A 166 -22.60 13.15 39.45
CA LEU A 166 -22.64 12.34 38.23
C LEU A 166 -22.23 13.12 36.99
N VAL A 167 -22.64 14.39 36.88
CA VAL A 167 -22.23 15.28 35.78
C VAL A 167 -20.71 15.53 35.77
N ILE A 168 -20.09 15.65 36.95
CA ILE A 168 -18.63 15.82 37.06
C ILE A 168 -17.92 14.51 36.73
N GLN A 169 -18.41 13.37 37.23
CA GLN A 169 -17.84 12.04 36.95
C GLN A 169 -17.90 11.70 35.46
N ALA A 170 -18.98 12.07 34.77
CA ALA A 170 -19.11 11.90 33.32
C ALA A 170 -18.01 12.65 32.52
N LYS A 171 -17.42 13.71 33.08
CA LYS A 171 -16.31 14.45 32.45
C LYS A 171 -14.93 13.87 32.76
N LEU A 172 -14.77 13.21 33.91
CA LEU A 172 -13.50 12.66 34.39
C LEU A 172 -13.12 11.31 33.74
N GLY A 173 -14.08 10.57 33.19
CA GLY A 173 -13.82 9.23 32.65
C GLY A 173 -13.70 8.17 33.76
N SER A 174 -13.15 7.01 33.43
CA SER A 174 -13.12 5.85 34.34
C SER A 174 -11.91 5.88 35.28
N THR A 175 -10.80 6.44 34.84
CA THR A 175 -9.51 6.47 35.55
C THR A 175 -8.81 7.83 35.39
N PRO A 176 -7.87 8.21 36.29
CA PRO A 176 -7.03 9.39 36.08
C PRO A 176 -6.30 9.33 34.73
N GLY A 177 -6.35 10.42 33.97
CA GLY A 177 -5.83 10.51 32.61
C GLY A 177 -6.78 10.02 31.52
N ASP A 178 -7.95 9.47 31.88
CA ASP A 178 -8.94 8.93 30.93
C ASP A 178 -10.03 9.95 30.56
N SER A 179 -9.92 11.19 31.04
CA SER A 179 -10.86 12.24 30.66
C SER A 179 -10.80 12.53 29.16
N THR A 180 -11.95 12.81 28.57
CA THR A 180 -12.06 13.04 27.11
C THR A 180 -11.19 14.19 26.62
N MET A 181 -10.94 15.17 27.48
CA MET A 181 -10.05 16.31 27.19
C MET A 181 -8.57 15.91 27.14
N VAL A 182 -8.12 15.02 28.02
CA VAL A 182 -6.74 14.51 28.03
C VAL A 182 -6.51 13.67 26.77
N HIS A 183 -7.41 12.72 26.47
CA HIS A 183 -7.33 11.92 25.23
C HIS A 183 -7.31 12.77 23.96
N ALA A 184 -8.13 13.82 23.89
CA ALA A 184 -8.13 14.73 22.75
C ALA A 184 -6.78 15.46 22.61
N ALA A 185 -6.19 15.91 23.72
CA ALA A 185 -4.90 16.59 23.71
C ALA A 185 -3.73 15.62 23.41
N GLU A 186 -3.77 14.39 23.93
CA GLU A 186 -2.80 13.34 23.60
C GLU A 186 -2.82 12.99 22.11
N ASN A 187 -4.02 12.85 21.53
CA ASN A 187 -4.16 12.58 20.10
C ASN A 187 -3.65 13.75 19.25
N ALA A 188 -3.88 14.99 19.69
CA ALA A 188 -3.32 16.17 19.03
C ALA A 188 -1.79 16.20 19.10
N LEU A 189 -1.19 15.78 20.22
CA LEU A 189 0.26 15.64 20.36
C LEU A 189 0.80 14.56 19.43
N LYS A 190 0.20 13.37 19.42
CA LYS A 190 0.60 12.26 18.53
C LYS A 190 0.53 12.67 17.05
N GLN A 191 -0.51 13.41 16.65
CA GLN A 191 -0.61 13.93 15.28
C GLN A 191 0.54 14.90 14.96
N ALA A 192 0.84 15.85 15.85
CA ALA A 192 1.93 16.80 15.64
C ALA A 192 3.30 16.10 15.58
N GLU A 193 3.53 15.08 16.40
CA GLU A 193 4.75 14.26 16.38
C GLU A 193 4.86 13.44 15.09
N LEU A 194 3.75 12.89 14.59
CA LEU A 194 3.71 12.18 13.33
C LEU A 194 4.04 13.13 12.16
N ASP A 195 3.41 14.30 12.12
CA ASP A 195 3.66 15.32 11.11
C ASP A 195 5.14 15.79 11.15
N LEU A 196 5.70 15.94 12.35
CA LEU A 196 7.13 16.22 12.54
C LEU A 196 8.00 15.09 11.99
N SER A 197 7.65 13.82 12.25
CA SER A 197 8.40 12.68 11.71
C SER A 197 8.37 12.61 10.18
N HIS A 198 7.25 13.03 9.56
CA HIS A 198 7.07 13.07 8.12
C HIS A 198 7.85 14.19 7.41
N THR A 199 8.45 15.12 8.16
CA THR A 199 9.43 16.07 7.61
C THR A 199 10.69 15.37 7.09
N GLN A 200 10.98 14.16 7.58
CA GLN A 200 12.10 13.35 7.16
C GLN A 200 11.61 12.26 6.21
N VAL A 201 11.74 12.50 4.90
CA VAL A 201 11.28 11.53 3.90
C VAL A 201 12.36 10.46 3.70
N LYS A 202 11.98 9.20 3.92
CA LYS A 202 12.89 8.04 3.89
C LYS A 202 12.52 7.05 2.79
N ALA A 203 13.48 6.24 2.36
CA ALA A 203 13.24 5.18 1.37
C ALA A 203 12.36 4.05 1.94
N PRO A 204 11.29 3.62 1.23
CA PRO A 204 10.38 2.58 1.73
C PRO A 204 10.96 1.15 1.64
N SER A 205 11.85 0.91 0.69
CA SER A 205 12.58 -0.36 0.47
C SER A 205 13.97 -0.09 -0.08
N ASN A 206 14.72 -1.15 -0.42
CA ASN A 206 15.94 -0.99 -1.20
C ASN A 206 15.58 -0.66 -2.65
N GLY A 207 16.34 0.23 -3.28
CA GLY A 207 16.09 0.61 -4.66
C GLY A 207 16.95 1.77 -5.14
N VAL A 208 16.63 2.27 -6.32
CA VAL A 208 17.36 3.36 -7.00
C VAL A 208 16.46 4.58 -7.14
N ILE A 209 17.02 5.76 -6.88
CA ILE A 209 16.35 7.03 -7.12
C ILE A 209 16.59 7.48 -8.55
N THR A 210 15.53 7.82 -9.27
CA THR A 210 15.60 8.30 -10.66
C THR A 210 14.75 9.55 -10.84
N ASN A 211 15.01 10.27 -11.94
CA ASN A 211 14.27 11.48 -12.33
C ASN A 211 14.10 12.47 -11.16
N MET A 212 15.19 12.70 -10.43
CA MET A 212 15.19 13.61 -9.29
C MET A 212 15.24 15.05 -9.78
N GLN A 213 14.15 15.80 -9.54
CA GLN A 213 14.03 17.24 -9.83
C GLN A 213 14.03 18.06 -8.54
N LEU A 214 14.64 17.51 -7.49
CA LEU A 214 14.66 18.07 -6.16
C LEU A 214 15.98 18.78 -5.92
N ASP A 215 15.90 20.04 -5.50
CA ASP A 215 17.04 20.83 -5.03
C ASP A 215 16.68 21.52 -3.70
N GLU A 216 17.71 21.89 -2.95
CA GLU A 216 17.54 22.63 -1.69
C GLU A 216 16.81 23.96 -1.95
N GLY A 217 15.88 24.30 -1.07
CA GLY A 217 15.00 25.47 -1.23
C GLY A 217 13.73 25.22 -2.07
N THR A 218 13.59 24.06 -2.72
CA THR A 218 12.35 23.70 -3.43
C THR A 218 11.17 23.58 -2.45
N MET A 219 9.99 24.07 -2.85
CA MET A 219 8.76 23.89 -2.07
C MET A 219 8.19 22.49 -2.29
N ALA A 220 8.27 21.65 -1.27
CA ALA A 220 7.62 20.35 -1.23
C ALA A 220 6.14 20.51 -0.84
N SER A 221 5.24 19.96 -1.65
CA SER A 221 3.80 19.96 -1.38
C SER A 221 3.33 18.56 -1.01
N ALA A 222 2.52 18.45 0.04
CA ALA A 222 1.93 17.19 0.46
C ALA A 222 1.21 16.48 -0.71
N ASN A 223 1.40 15.16 -0.80
CA ASN A 223 0.82 14.28 -1.82
C ASN A 223 1.21 14.62 -3.28
N LYS A 224 2.21 15.48 -3.50
CA LYS A 224 2.78 15.71 -4.83
C LYS A 224 4.13 15.01 -4.97
N PRO A 225 4.30 14.10 -5.92
CA PRO A 225 5.58 13.44 -6.17
C PRO A 225 6.71 14.43 -6.47
N ILE A 226 7.88 14.19 -5.89
CA ILE A 226 9.08 15.02 -6.07
C ILE A 226 10.25 14.22 -6.66
N LEU A 227 10.30 12.92 -6.41
CA LEU A 227 11.29 12.01 -6.98
C LEU A 227 10.67 10.67 -7.34
N THR A 228 11.32 9.96 -8.26
CA THR A 228 10.93 8.59 -8.64
C THR A 228 11.86 7.60 -7.94
N PHE A 229 11.29 6.51 -7.44
CA PHE A 229 11.99 5.44 -6.75
C PHE A 229 11.66 4.11 -7.43
N ILE A 230 12.68 3.33 -7.76
CA ILE A 230 12.55 2.02 -8.39
C ILE A 230 13.07 0.97 -7.41
N PRO A 231 12.19 0.14 -6.81
CA PRO A 231 12.62 -0.97 -5.97
C PRO A 231 13.41 -1.99 -6.80
N THR A 232 14.59 -2.40 -6.33
CA THR A 232 15.44 -3.38 -7.04
C THR A 232 15.03 -4.82 -6.79
N ASP A 233 14.31 -5.06 -5.69
CA ASP A 233 13.99 -6.42 -5.23
C ASP A 233 12.88 -7.11 -6.06
N ASN A 234 12.10 -6.34 -6.83
CA ASN A 234 10.90 -6.81 -7.51
C ASN A 234 10.88 -6.42 -9.01
N MET A 235 11.89 -6.86 -9.75
CA MET A 235 11.92 -6.71 -11.21
C MET A 235 11.50 -8.02 -11.90
N TRP A 236 10.78 -7.92 -13.01
CA TRP A 236 10.32 -9.07 -13.79
C TRP A 236 10.49 -8.80 -15.29
N VAL A 237 10.46 -9.84 -16.12
CA VAL A 237 10.50 -9.68 -17.57
C VAL A 237 9.11 -9.92 -18.12
N SER A 238 8.62 -9.02 -18.98
CA SER A 238 7.39 -9.26 -19.74
C SER A 238 7.74 -9.49 -21.20
N ALA A 239 7.13 -10.50 -21.80
CA ALA A 239 7.41 -10.93 -23.15
C ALA A 239 6.11 -11.15 -23.92
N ASP A 240 5.99 -10.51 -25.08
CA ASP A 240 4.79 -10.57 -25.90
C ASP A 240 4.96 -11.65 -26.98
N PHE A 241 4.22 -12.74 -26.85
CA PHE A 241 4.24 -13.89 -27.75
C PHE A 241 3.00 -13.92 -28.63
N ARG A 242 3.08 -14.52 -29.83
CA ARG A 242 1.89 -14.76 -30.66
C ARG A 242 0.94 -15.74 -29.94
N GLU A 243 -0.37 -15.54 -30.05
CA GLU A 243 -1.37 -16.40 -29.40
C GLU A 243 -1.17 -17.90 -29.67
N LYS A 244 -0.87 -18.26 -30.92
CA LYS A 244 -0.61 -19.67 -31.30
C LYS A 244 0.60 -20.30 -30.57
N ALA A 245 1.57 -19.47 -30.18
CA ALA A 245 2.79 -19.89 -29.51
C ALA A 245 2.55 -20.10 -28.00
N THR A 246 1.60 -19.38 -27.41
CA THR A 246 1.28 -19.51 -25.98
C THR A 246 0.32 -20.65 -25.67
N ALA A 247 -0.23 -21.31 -26.69
CA ALA A 247 -1.21 -22.39 -26.54
C ALA A 247 -0.68 -23.64 -25.82
N LEU A 248 0.64 -23.90 -25.89
CA LEU A 248 1.28 -25.05 -25.22
C LEU A 248 1.94 -24.69 -23.89
N ILE A 249 1.91 -23.41 -23.49
CA ILE A 249 2.50 -22.94 -22.23
C ILE A 249 1.64 -23.45 -21.07
N ASN A 250 2.29 -24.11 -20.12
CA ASN A 250 1.68 -24.60 -18.88
C ASN A 250 2.68 -24.49 -17.72
N ASP A 251 2.30 -24.93 -16.52
CA ASP A 251 3.10 -24.82 -15.30
C ASP A 251 4.44 -25.59 -15.35
N LYS A 252 4.63 -26.45 -16.36
CA LYS A 252 5.88 -27.18 -16.63
C LYS A 252 6.72 -26.53 -17.73
N SER A 253 6.39 -25.31 -18.14
CA SER A 253 7.19 -24.53 -19.08
C SER A 253 8.16 -23.61 -18.32
N ALA A 254 9.38 -23.54 -18.81
CA ALA A 254 10.41 -22.62 -18.32
C ALA A 254 10.84 -21.68 -19.45
N ALA A 255 11.58 -20.63 -19.11
CA ALA A 255 12.05 -19.65 -20.08
C ALA A 255 13.56 -19.41 -19.94
N TYR A 256 14.21 -19.22 -21.08
CA TYR A 256 15.53 -18.64 -21.15
C TYR A 256 15.42 -17.18 -21.58
N VAL A 257 16.17 -16.31 -20.91
CA VAL A 257 16.20 -14.87 -21.19
C VAL A 257 17.64 -14.45 -21.45
N THR A 258 17.87 -13.70 -22.52
CA THR A 258 19.12 -12.97 -22.76
C THR A 258 18.80 -11.48 -22.88
N TYR A 259 19.72 -10.63 -22.43
CA TYR A 259 19.54 -9.17 -22.48
C TYR A 259 20.43 -8.56 -23.56
N ASP A 260 19.99 -7.46 -24.16
CA ASP A 260 20.83 -6.67 -25.09
C ASP A 260 22.03 -6.09 -24.33
N ALA A 261 21.85 -5.75 -23.04
CA ALA A 261 22.88 -5.20 -22.18
C ALA A 261 23.96 -6.21 -21.75
N LEU A 262 23.69 -7.51 -21.86
CA LEU A 262 24.55 -8.61 -21.41
C LEU A 262 24.65 -9.67 -22.53
N PRO A 263 25.35 -9.36 -23.62
CA PRO A 263 25.51 -10.31 -24.73
C PRO A 263 26.39 -11.50 -24.29
N GLY A 264 26.03 -12.70 -24.73
CA GLY A 264 26.69 -13.96 -24.40
C GLY A 264 26.20 -14.64 -23.11
N GLU A 265 25.36 -13.98 -22.31
CA GLU A 265 24.82 -14.52 -21.06
C GLU A 265 23.34 -14.92 -21.23
N VAL A 266 22.98 -16.10 -20.70
CA VAL A 266 21.62 -16.64 -20.72
C VAL A 266 21.19 -16.91 -19.30
N PHE A 267 20.00 -16.44 -18.94
CA PHE A 267 19.43 -16.51 -17.60
C PHE A 267 18.21 -17.43 -17.58
N ASP A 268 18.09 -18.22 -16.52
CA ASP A 268 16.95 -19.08 -16.26
C ASP A 268 15.79 -18.30 -15.64
N PHE A 269 14.60 -18.46 -16.21
CA PHE A 269 13.38 -17.82 -15.74
C PHE A 269 12.23 -18.81 -15.61
N LYS A 270 11.35 -18.55 -14.65
CA LYS A 270 10.08 -19.25 -14.48
C LYS A 270 8.94 -18.38 -14.98
N ILE A 271 7.89 -19.03 -15.48
CA ILE A 271 6.68 -18.33 -15.90
C ILE A 271 5.88 -18.01 -14.64
N ALA A 272 5.73 -16.72 -14.35
CA ALA A 272 4.93 -16.25 -13.22
C ALA A 272 3.44 -16.22 -13.58
N SER A 273 3.12 -15.58 -14.71
CA SER A 273 1.73 -15.44 -15.14
C SER A 273 1.61 -15.24 -16.63
N ARG A 274 0.41 -15.51 -17.15
CA ARG A 274 -0.01 -15.19 -18.50
C ARG A 274 -1.21 -14.26 -18.39
N ASP A 275 -1.17 -13.13 -19.09
CA ASP A 275 -2.29 -12.20 -19.09
C ASP A 275 -3.49 -12.85 -19.82
N PHE A 276 -4.67 -12.78 -19.21
CA PHE A 276 -5.91 -13.37 -19.77
C PHE A 276 -6.70 -12.41 -20.67
N GLY A 277 -6.22 -11.19 -20.86
CA GLY A 277 -6.89 -10.18 -21.67
C GLY A 277 -5.93 -9.15 -22.25
N VAL A 278 -6.33 -8.54 -23.37
CA VAL A 278 -5.67 -7.40 -23.98
C VAL A 278 -6.67 -6.25 -24.08
N SER A 279 -6.20 -5.01 -23.96
CA SER A 279 -7.05 -3.81 -23.96
C SER A 279 -7.99 -3.72 -25.18
N SER A 280 -7.60 -4.28 -26.32
CA SER A 280 -8.43 -4.33 -27.53
C SER A 280 -9.74 -5.14 -27.38
N ALA A 281 -9.87 -5.99 -26.37
CA ALA A 281 -11.10 -6.73 -26.07
C ALA A 281 -11.97 -6.06 -24.99
N GLN A 282 -11.54 -4.91 -24.44
CA GLN A 282 -12.23 -4.25 -23.34
C GLN A 282 -13.30 -3.29 -23.87
N GLN A 283 -14.55 -3.73 -23.81
CA GLN A 283 -15.72 -2.88 -24.05
C GLN A 283 -16.08 -2.18 -22.73
N ASN A 284 -16.10 -0.84 -22.71
CA ASN A 284 -16.60 -0.11 -21.56
C ASN A 284 -18.12 -0.37 -21.43
N PRO A 285 -18.62 -0.87 -20.29
CA PRO A 285 -20.05 -1.10 -20.10
C PRO A 285 -20.80 0.23 -20.06
N ASN A 286 -21.29 0.67 -21.21
CA ASN A 286 -21.91 1.98 -21.43
C ASN A 286 -23.40 1.90 -21.81
N GLY A 287 -24.01 0.71 -21.72
CA GLY A 287 -25.42 0.48 -22.03
C GLY A 287 -25.78 0.47 -23.52
N GLN A 288 -24.80 0.57 -24.43
CA GLN A 288 -25.01 0.41 -25.87
C GLN A 288 -24.88 -1.08 -26.27
N LEU A 289 -25.59 -1.48 -27.32
CA LEU A 289 -25.43 -2.81 -27.92
C LEU A 289 -24.03 -2.94 -28.53
N THR A 290 -23.42 -4.10 -28.34
CA THR A 290 -22.09 -4.41 -28.90
C THR A 290 -22.11 -4.26 -30.41
N THR A 291 -21.23 -3.43 -30.95
CA THR A 291 -21.03 -3.32 -32.40
C THR A 291 -20.07 -4.42 -32.88
N VAL A 292 -20.39 -5.04 -34.01
CA VAL A 292 -19.50 -6.03 -34.64
C VAL A 292 -18.32 -5.28 -35.23
N GLU A 293 -17.09 -5.64 -34.84
CA GLU A 293 -15.87 -5.10 -35.41
C GLU A 293 -15.70 -5.62 -36.86
N VAL A 294 -16.03 -4.78 -37.85
CA VAL A 294 -15.86 -5.12 -39.26
C VAL A 294 -14.43 -4.73 -39.68
N ASN A 295 -13.50 -5.68 -39.61
CA ASN A 295 -12.13 -5.48 -40.06
C ASN A 295 -11.99 -5.88 -41.53
N ASN A 296 -11.65 -4.92 -42.41
CA ASN A 296 -11.46 -5.12 -43.86
C ASN A 296 -10.05 -5.62 -44.26
N ARG A 297 -9.24 -6.11 -43.32
CA ARG A 297 -7.92 -6.68 -43.61
C ARG A 297 -8.04 -8.13 -44.09
N TRP A 298 -7.55 -8.40 -45.30
CA TRP A 298 -7.52 -9.74 -45.91
C TRP A 298 -6.53 -10.71 -45.24
N VAL A 299 -5.57 -10.19 -44.46
CA VAL A 299 -4.73 -10.95 -43.52
C VAL A 299 -4.92 -10.38 -42.12
N ARG A 300 -5.28 -11.23 -41.17
CA ARG A 300 -5.45 -10.86 -39.76
C ARG A 300 -4.08 -10.74 -39.09
N ASP A 301 -3.86 -9.64 -38.39
CA ASP A 301 -2.66 -9.47 -37.57
C ASP A 301 -2.61 -10.56 -36.50
N ALA A 302 -1.41 -11.08 -36.21
CA ALA A 302 -1.24 -12.02 -35.12
C ALA A 302 -1.48 -11.29 -33.80
N GLN A 303 -2.51 -11.71 -33.06
CA GLN A 303 -2.71 -11.25 -31.70
C GLN A 303 -1.59 -11.75 -30.80
N ARG A 304 -1.12 -10.87 -29.91
CA ARG A 304 -0.07 -11.20 -28.95
C ARG A 304 -0.64 -11.26 -27.54
N ILE A 305 -0.07 -12.14 -26.74
CA ILE A 305 -0.37 -12.32 -25.33
C ILE A 305 0.92 -12.10 -24.55
N ARG A 306 0.81 -11.31 -23.48
CA ARG A 306 1.92 -11.05 -22.57
C ARG A 306 2.09 -12.21 -21.60
N VAL A 307 3.33 -12.66 -21.48
CA VAL A 307 3.76 -13.63 -20.49
C VAL A 307 4.74 -12.92 -19.56
N ASN A 308 4.48 -12.98 -18.26
CA ASN A 308 5.35 -12.41 -17.24
C ASN A 308 6.23 -13.51 -16.64
N LEU A 309 7.51 -13.20 -16.53
CA LEU A 309 8.56 -14.13 -16.16
C LEU A 309 9.30 -13.58 -14.94
N VAL A 310 9.60 -14.46 -13.99
CA VAL A 310 10.33 -14.13 -12.77
C VAL A 310 11.58 -15.00 -12.66
N SER A 311 12.65 -14.41 -12.13
CA SER A 311 13.88 -15.12 -11.78
C SER A 311 13.93 -15.35 -10.28
N GLU A 312 14.51 -16.47 -9.86
CA GLU A 312 14.87 -16.70 -8.46
C GLU A 312 16.19 -16.01 -8.09
N GLU A 313 17.03 -15.75 -9.09
CA GLU A 313 18.28 -15.01 -8.92
C GLU A 313 18.05 -13.50 -9.04
N PRO A 314 18.76 -12.69 -8.24
CA PRO A 314 18.66 -11.25 -8.33
C PRO A 314 19.09 -10.78 -9.73
N MET A 315 18.31 -9.89 -10.31
CA MET A 315 18.62 -9.31 -11.61
C MET A 315 20.00 -8.63 -11.59
N PRO A 316 20.82 -8.78 -12.64
CA PRO A 316 22.08 -8.07 -12.76
C PRO A 316 21.91 -6.55 -12.62
N LYS A 317 22.82 -5.89 -11.91
CA LYS A 317 22.75 -4.45 -11.60
C LYS A 317 22.80 -3.54 -12.83
N GLN A 318 23.30 -4.05 -13.96
CA GLN A 318 23.38 -3.34 -15.23
C GLN A 318 22.00 -3.17 -15.90
N LEU A 319 21.02 -4.00 -15.50
CA LEU A 319 19.67 -3.94 -16.03
C LEU A 319 18.88 -2.81 -15.37
N PHE A 320 18.05 -2.15 -16.17
CA PHE A 320 17.15 -1.09 -15.73
C PHE A 320 15.72 -1.37 -16.22
N VAL A 321 14.74 -0.70 -15.61
CA VAL A 321 13.35 -0.80 -16.09
C VAL A 321 13.29 -0.26 -17.52
N GLY A 322 12.87 -1.11 -18.45
CA GLY A 322 12.87 -0.84 -19.88
C GLY A 322 13.99 -1.50 -20.67
N SER A 323 14.97 -2.16 -20.02
CA SER A 323 15.99 -2.95 -20.72
C SER A 323 15.32 -3.99 -21.63
N ARG A 324 15.82 -4.09 -22.86
CA ARG A 324 15.32 -5.06 -23.85
C ARG A 324 15.85 -6.43 -23.54
N ALA A 325 15.02 -7.43 -23.80
CA ALA A 325 15.41 -8.82 -23.70
C ALA A 325 14.88 -9.62 -24.89
N THR A 326 15.47 -10.79 -25.08
CA THR A 326 14.95 -11.84 -25.95
C THR A 326 14.61 -13.03 -25.06
N VAL A 327 13.42 -13.61 -25.27
CA VAL A 327 12.91 -14.72 -24.47
C VAL A 327 12.58 -15.90 -25.36
N VAL A 328 13.01 -17.09 -24.94
CA VAL A 328 12.54 -18.37 -25.49
C VAL A 328 11.87 -19.15 -24.37
N ILE A 329 10.64 -19.63 -24.62
CA ILE A 329 9.93 -20.52 -23.70
C ILE A 329 10.06 -21.95 -24.20
N TYR A 330 10.24 -22.93 -23.30
CA TYR A 330 10.35 -24.34 -23.65
C TYR A 330 9.66 -25.25 -22.64
N PRO A 331 9.17 -26.43 -23.05
CA PRO A 331 8.64 -27.45 -22.14
C PRO A 331 9.79 -28.18 -21.44
N THR A 332 9.76 -28.24 -20.10
CA THR A 332 10.81 -28.92 -19.31
C THR A 332 10.81 -30.45 -19.46
N GLU A 333 9.70 -31.04 -19.92
CA GLU A 333 9.57 -32.49 -20.06
C GLU A 333 10.30 -33.07 -21.27
N ASN A 334 10.64 -32.24 -22.28
CA ASN A 334 11.25 -32.73 -23.52
C ASN A 334 12.68 -32.16 -23.71
N PRO A 335 13.71 -33.01 -23.56
CA PRO A 335 15.10 -32.57 -23.63
C PRO A 335 15.51 -32.06 -25.01
N ILE A 336 14.83 -32.50 -26.08
CA ILE A 336 15.10 -32.03 -27.45
C ILE A 336 14.75 -30.54 -27.55
N TRP A 337 13.57 -30.15 -27.06
CA TRP A 337 13.13 -28.76 -27.12
C TRP A 337 13.90 -27.85 -26.18
N GLN A 338 14.32 -28.36 -25.02
CA GLN A 338 15.23 -27.63 -24.13
C GLN A 338 16.57 -27.35 -24.81
N PHE A 339 17.16 -28.37 -25.45
CA PHE A 339 18.41 -28.19 -26.21
C PHE A 339 18.22 -27.19 -27.36
N MET A 340 17.17 -27.32 -28.16
CA MET A 340 16.90 -26.38 -29.25
C MET A 340 16.69 -24.95 -28.75
N ALA A 341 15.93 -24.76 -27.67
CA ALA A 341 15.72 -23.45 -27.05
C ALA A 341 17.03 -22.83 -26.55
N SER A 342 17.89 -23.63 -25.92
CA SER A 342 19.22 -23.19 -25.45
C SER A 342 20.13 -22.79 -26.61
N ALA A 343 20.11 -23.53 -27.72
CA ALA A 343 20.88 -23.20 -28.91
C ALA A 343 20.36 -21.92 -29.59
N GLU A 344 19.04 -21.77 -29.70
CA GLU A 344 18.41 -20.61 -30.32
C GLU A 344 18.65 -19.32 -29.51
N ILE A 345 18.46 -19.36 -28.19
CA ILE A 345 18.70 -18.20 -27.33
C ILE A 345 20.18 -17.85 -27.26
N TRP A 346 21.08 -18.85 -27.28
CA TRP A 346 22.52 -18.60 -27.30
C TRP A 346 22.95 -17.92 -28.61
N ILE A 347 22.44 -18.39 -29.75
CA ILE A 347 22.67 -17.73 -31.04
C ILE A 347 22.14 -16.29 -30.99
N ALA A 348 20.92 -16.08 -30.49
CA ALA A 348 20.34 -14.74 -30.35
C ALA A 348 21.20 -13.84 -29.45
N SER A 349 21.70 -14.38 -28.33
CA SER A 349 22.60 -13.68 -27.41
C SER A 349 23.92 -13.26 -28.06
N VAL A 350 24.49 -14.09 -28.94
CA VAL A 350 25.68 -13.74 -29.73
C VAL A 350 25.37 -12.62 -30.73
N PHE A 351 24.18 -12.60 -31.33
CA PHE A 351 23.77 -11.53 -32.23
C PHE A 351 23.67 -10.17 -31.54
N HIS A 352 23.44 -10.12 -30.22
CA HIS A 352 23.48 -8.88 -29.45
C HIS A 352 24.87 -8.22 -29.37
N TYR A 353 25.95 -8.88 -29.83
CA TYR A 353 27.25 -8.20 -30.02
C TYR A 353 27.30 -7.34 -31.29
N ILE A 354 26.38 -7.57 -32.25
CA ILE A 354 26.43 -6.96 -33.59
C ILE A 354 25.63 -5.65 -33.64
N TYR A 355 24.63 -5.48 -32.78
CA TYR A 355 23.82 -4.28 -32.63
C TYR A 355 23.60 -3.99 -31.15
#